data_AF-A0A2N2TBQ5-F1
#
_entry.id   AF-A0A2N2TBQ5-F1
#
_cell.length_a   1.000
_cell.length_b   1.000
_cell.length_c   1.000
_cell.angle_alpha   90.00
_cell.angle_beta   90.00
_cell.angle_gamma   90.00
#
_symmetry.space_group_name_H-M   'P 1'
#
loop_
_entity.id
_entity.type
_entity.pdbx_description
1 polymer ?
#
loop_
_entity_poly.entity_id
_entity_poly.type
_entity_poly.pdbx_seq_one_letter_code
_entity_poly.pdbx_strand_id
1 'polypeptide(L)'
;MHMHLNQPTSIFKVPPVPNTKAQQFPPQMHPQGIQMKLSNRILLPLIFAATAGSAFAQNTQLSRAKVKAELVEAIRTGDLLADGETGLKLNEINPAKYPSKPSQLGKTRAQVRAELEEAIRTGDMFAVGEAGLKLNEIHPSKYPSKPAQVGKTRAQVQAELSEAKRLGLLKFSDSEYPVVYEPELGDQIRPTGERAADMKVVQLIQQ
;
A
#
# COMPACT_ATOMS: atom_id res chain seq x y z
N MET A 1 -13.42 59.56 45.71
CA MET A 1 -11.94 59.54 45.81
C MET A 1 -11.37 59.00 44.51
N HIS A 2 -10.35 59.67 43.97
CA HIS A 2 -9.53 59.31 42.80
C HIS A 2 -10.17 59.36 41.40
N MET A 3 -9.36 59.93 40.49
CA MET A 3 -9.67 60.25 39.09
C MET A 3 -9.54 59.02 38.19
N HIS A 4 -10.18 59.07 37.02
CA HIS A 4 -9.60 58.46 35.82
C HIS A 4 -9.69 59.41 34.63
N LEU A 5 -8.65 59.40 33.79
CA LEU A 5 -8.38 60.39 32.76
C LEU A 5 -8.61 59.82 31.35
N ASN A 6 -9.05 60.71 30.46
CA ASN A 6 -8.55 60.89 29.09
C ASN A 6 -8.88 59.87 27.96
N GLN A 7 -9.97 60.20 27.24
CA GLN A 7 -10.03 60.37 25.77
C GLN A 7 -10.09 59.16 24.79
N PRO A 8 -10.54 59.38 23.53
CA PRO A 8 -11.20 58.34 22.72
C PRO A 8 -10.47 57.95 21.42
N THR A 9 -10.77 56.75 20.90
CA THR A 9 -10.51 56.36 19.51
C THR A 9 -11.62 55.48 18.94
N SER A 10 -12.25 55.95 17.86
CA SER A 10 -13.15 55.18 17.01
C SER A 10 -12.35 54.51 15.89
N ILE A 11 -12.48 53.19 15.70
CA ILE A 11 -12.12 52.49 14.45
C ILE A 11 -13.10 51.33 14.20
N PHE A 12 -13.97 51.56 13.20
CA PHE A 12 -14.28 50.67 12.09
C PHE A 12 -14.59 49.18 12.33
N LYS A 13 -15.88 48.81 12.16
CA LYS A 13 -16.33 47.42 11.95
C LYS A 13 -16.67 47.22 10.47
N VAL A 14 -15.90 46.38 9.77
CA VAL A 14 -16.06 46.11 8.33
C VAL A 14 -17.23 45.12 8.08
N PRO A 15 -18.17 45.40 7.16
CA PRO A 15 -19.27 44.50 6.81
C PRO A 15 -18.85 43.37 5.83
N PRO A 16 -19.66 42.31 5.66
CA PRO A 16 -19.35 41.18 4.76
C PRO A 16 -19.50 41.57 3.28
N VAL A 17 -18.66 40.97 2.42
CA VAL A 17 -18.67 41.18 0.96
C VAL A 17 -19.41 40.03 0.25
N PRO A 18 -20.43 40.30 -0.58
CA PRO A 18 -21.16 39.27 -1.32
C PRO A 18 -20.48 38.85 -2.64
N ASN A 19 -20.89 37.69 -3.17
CA ASN A 19 -20.43 37.14 -4.44
C ASN A 19 -21.02 37.89 -5.65
N THR A 20 -20.20 38.19 -6.68
CA THR A 20 -20.67 38.80 -7.93
C THR A 20 -20.45 37.88 -9.13
N LYS A 21 -21.55 37.45 -9.77
CA LYS A 21 -21.57 36.87 -11.14
C LYS A 21 -22.35 37.80 -12.08
N ALA A 22 -21.76 38.06 -13.25
CA ALA A 22 -22.32 38.39 -14.58
C ALA A 22 -23.66 39.17 -14.76
N GLN A 23 -23.59 40.26 -15.55
CA GLN A 23 -24.57 40.76 -16.57
C GLN A 23 -23.84 41.91 -17.34
N GLN A 24 -24.11 42.38 -18.58
CA GLN A 24 -25.33 42.50 -19.42
C GLN A 24 -24.98 42.75 -20.93
N PHE A 25 -25.95 42.57 -21.86
CA PHE A 25 -25.93 42.90 -23.31
C PHE A 25 -26.63 44.28 -23.61
N PRO A 26 -27.03 44.64 -24.87
CA PRO A 26 -26.29 45.14 -26.05
C PRO A 26 -26.76 46.58 -26.47
N PRO A 27 -26.49 47.11 -27.70
CA PRO A 27 -27.44 46.95 -28.84
C PRO A 27 -26.80 46.87 -30.26
N GLN A 28 -27.64 46.86 -31.31
CA GLN A 28 -27.35 46.47 -32.71
C GLN A 28 -27.40 47.62 -33.73
N MET A 29 -26.66 47.52 -34.85
CA MET A 29 -27.13 47.93 -36.21
C MET A 29 -26.22 47.41 -37.36
N HIS A 30 -26.83 47.12 -38.51
CA HIS A 30 -26.25 46.78 -39.84
C HIS A 30 -26.78 47.84 -40.85
N PRO A 31 -26.42 47.91 -42.17
CA PRO A 31 -25.68 46.98 -43.05
C PRO A 31 -24.49 47.70 -43.77
N GLN A 32 -23.88 47.34 -44.93
CA GLN A 32 -24.14 46.41 -46.05
C GLN A 32 -22.81 45.85 -46.63
N GLY A 33 -22.88 44.90 -47.57
CA GLY A 33 -21.96 44.90 -48.73
C GLY A 33 -21.49 43.55 -49.31
N ILE A 34 -22.34 42.88 -50.10
CA ILE A 34 -22.01 41.91 -51.18
C ILE A 34 -21.24 40.60 -50.84
N GLN A 35 -21.79 39.49 -51.33
CA GLN A 35 -21.32 38.10 -51.16
C GLN A 35 -20.75 37.54 -52.47
N MET A 36 -19.67 36.74 -52.39
CA MET A 36 -19.33 35.53 -53.19
C MET A 36 -17.82 35.30 -53.20
N LYS A 37 -17.22 34.11 -53.36
CA LYS A 37 -17.51 32.67 -53.13
C LYS A 37 -16.28 31.94 -53.72
N LEU A 38 -16.03 30.71 -53.26
CA LEU A 38 -15.21 29.66 -53.92
C LEU A 38 -13.66 29.79 -53.96
N SER A 39 -13.04 28.99 -53.08
CA SER A 39 -12.02 27.97 -53.41
C SER A 39 -10.68 28.36 -54.06
N ASN A 40 -9.58 28.14 -53.33
CA ASN A 40 -8.48 27.35 -53.88
C ASN A 40 -7.68 26.59 -52.79
N ARG A 41 -7.15 25.41 -53.14
CA ARG A 41 -6.28 24.57 -52.29
C ARG A 41 -4.83 25.09 -52.33
N ILE A 42 -3.95 24.66 -51.41
CA ILE A 42 -2.57 24.11 -51.65
C ILE A 42 -1.65 24.10 -50.39
N LEU A 43 -0.91 22.99 -50.22
CA LEU A 43 0.33 22.72 -49.43
C LEU A 43 0.42 23.00 -47.90
N LEU A 44 0.65 21.91 -47.14
CA LEU A 44 1.50 21.92 -45.94
C LEU A 44 2.98 21.77 -46.33
N PRO A 45 3.91 22.40 -45.58
CA PRO A 45 5.27 21.91 -45.42
C PRO A 45 5.52 21.33 -44.02
N LEU A 46 6.31 20.25 -43.99
CA LEU A 46 6.77 19.50 -42.82
C LEU A 46 7.72 20.33 -41.93
N ILE A 47 7.44 20.42 -40.63
CA ILE A 47 8.35 21.04 -39.65
C ILE A 47 9.16 19.96 -38.92
N PHE A 48 10.47 19.94 -39.12
CA PHE A 48 11.40 19.04 -38.44
C PHE A 48 11.79 19.62 -37.07
N ALA A 49 11.19 19.12 -36.00
CA ALA A 49 11.50 19.54 -34.63
C ALA A 49 12.76 18.85 -34.11
N ALA A 50 13.91 19.52 -34.21
CA ALA A 50 15.16 19.06 -33.61
C ALA A 50 15.07 19.15 -32.06
N THR A 51 14.80 18.02 -31.40
CA THR A 51 14.78 17.93 -29.94
C THR A 51 16.21 17.99 -29.38
N ALA A 52 16.66 19.18 -29.01
CA ALA A 52 17.91 19.36 -28.28
C ALA A 52 17.76 18.78 -26.86
N GLY A 53 18.31 17.58 -26.64
CA GLY A 53 18.31 16.93 -25.32
C GLY A 53 19.17 17.70 -24.32
N SER A 54 18.53 18.42 -23.40
CA SER A 54 19.21 19.07 -22.28
C SER A 54 19.57 18.07 -21.19
N ALA A 55 20.63 17.28 -21.42
CA ALA A 55 21.24 16.45 -20.39
C ALA A 55 22.02 17.33 -19.40
N PHE A 56 21.35 17.82 -18.35
CA PHE A 56 22.01 18.37 -17.17
C PHE A 56 21.85 17.41 -15.99
N ALA A 57 22.94 16.73 -15.66
CA ALA A 57 23.11 16.14 -14.34
C ALA A 57 23.11 17.29 -13.31
N GLN A 58 21.97 17.52 -12.67
CA GLN A 58 21.86 18.47 -11.57
C GLN A 58 22.61 17.92 -10.36
N ASN A 59 23.92 18.22 -10.31
CA ASN A 59 24.67 18.25 -9.06
C ASN A 59 23.99 19.27 -8.14
N THR A 60 22.99 18.79 -7.39
CA THR A 60 22.19 19.58 -6.47
C THR A 60 23.04 19.82 -5.25
N GLN A 61 23.94 20.80 -5.35
CA GLN A 61 24.78 21.25 -4.25
C GLN A 61 23.86 21.63 -3.09
N LEU A 62 23.79 20.76 -2.07
CA LEU A 62 22.98 20.96 -0.89
C LEU A 62 23.41 22.27 -0.24
N SER A 63 22.54 23.29 -0.28
CA SER A 63 22.86 24.57 0.33
C SER A 63 23.10 24.36 1.83
N ARG A 64 24.05 25.10 2.42
CA ARG A 64 24.33 25.00 3.87
C ARG A 64 23.08 25.24 4.73
N ALA A 65 22.12 26.01 4.22
CA ALA A 65 20.81 26.20 4.85
C ALA A 65 19.96 24.91 4.83
N LYS A 66 19.91 24.20 3.70
CA LYS A 66 19.21 22.91 3.58
C LYS A 66 19.81 21.85 4.50
N VAL A 67 21.15 21.72 4.53
CA VAL A 67 21.84 20.78 5.44
C VAL A 67 21.53 21.07 6.91
N LYS A 68 21.46 22.35 7.31
CA LYS A 68 21.07 22.73 8.67
C LYS A 68 19.61 22.38 8.98
N ALA A 69 18.68 22.59 8.05
CA ALA A 69 17.28 22.21 8.22
C ALA A 69 17.12 20.68 8.36
N GLU A 70 17.84 19.92 7.53
CA GLU A 70 17.87 18.46 7.57
C GLU A 70 18.43 17.93 8.91
N LEU A 71 19.52 18.52 9.42
CA LEU A 71 20.05 18.18 10.74
C LEU A 71 19.04 18.46 11.87
N VAL A 72 18.33 19.58 11.84
CA VAL A 72 17.29 19.89 12.84
C VAL A 72 16.15 18.88 12.78
N GLU A 73 15.71 18.48 11.58
CA GLU A 73 14.72 17.43 11.40
C GLU A 73 15.20 16.06 11.87
N ALA A 74 16.47 15.69 11.62
CA ALA A 74 17.07 14.45 12.11
C ALA A 74 17.16 14.43 13.65
N ILE A 75 17.53 15.54 14.29
CA ILE A 75 17.47 15.70 15.75
C ILE A 75 16.03 15.53 16.26
N ARG A 76 15.06 16.23 15.65
CA ARG A 76 13.64 16.23 16.05
C ARG A 76 12.99 14.85 15.93
N THR A 77 13.36 14.09 14.90
CA THR A 77 12.83 12.75 14.61
C THR A 77 13.67 11.62 15.21
N GLY A 78 14.82 11.94 15.81
CA GLY A 78 15.78 10.97 16.34
C GLY A 78 16.44 10.11 15.26
N ASP A 79 16.45 10.56 14.00
CA ASP A 79 17.02 9.82 12.85
C ASP A 79 18.55 9.99 12.72
N LEU A 80 19.20 10.35 13.83
CA LEU A 80 20.64 10.34 14.00
C LEU A 80 21.09 9.02 14.61
N LEU A 81 22.29 8.56 14.26
CA LEU A 81 22.95 7.45 14.94
C LEU A 81 23.21 7.81 16.41
N ALA A 82 22.90 6.89 17.32
CA ALA A 82 23.06 7.10 18.76
C ALA A 82 24.53 6.97 19.21
N ASP A 83 25.26 6.06 18.57
CA ASP A 83 26.69 5.85 18.70
C ASP A 83 27.27 5.41 17.34
N GLY A 84 28.60 5.27 17.26
CA GLY A 84 29.29 4.83 16.04
C GLY A 84 29.49 3.31 15.95
N GLU A 85 28.94 2.52 16.87
CA GLU A 85 29.33 1.12 17.10
C GLU A 85 28.16 0.14 16.86
N THR A 86 26.96 0.47 17.34
CA THR A 86 25.74 -0.32 17.18
C THR A 86 25.04 -0.07 15.84
N GLY A 87 25.30 1.07 15.21
CA GLY A 87 24.60 1.51 13.99
C GLY A 87 23.12 1.85 14.21
N LEU A 88 22.63 1.87 15.45
CA LEU A 88 21.25 2.15 15.81
C LEU A 88 20.97 3.66 15.89
N LYS A 89 19.73 4.04 15.61
CA LYS A 89 19.27 5.43 15.69
C LYS A 89 18.75 5.79 17.08
N LEU A 90 18.83 7.07 17.44
CA LEU A 90 18.29 7.59 18.71
C LEU A 90 16.79 7.30 18.88
N ASN A 91 16.01 7.29 17.79
CA ASN A 91 14.60 6.90 17.80
C ASN A 91 14.33 5.39 17.94
N GLU A 92 15.31 4.53 17.68
CA GLU A 92 15.22 3.09 17.88
C GLU A 92 15.59 2.70 19.32
N ILE A 93 16.62 3.34 19.89
CA ILE A 93 17.02 3.13 21.29
C ILE A 93 16.03 3.78 22.27
N ASN A 94 15.49 4.97 21.95
CA ASN A 94 14.55 5.66 22.83
C ASN A 94 13.28 6.18 22.11
N PRO A 95 12.43 5.28 21.58
CA PRO A 95 11.23 5.65 20.83
C PRO A 95 10.21 6.45 21.66
N ALA A 96 10.32 6.48 22.98
CA ALA A 96 9.48 7.29 23.86
C ALA A 96 9.85 8.79 23.86
N LYS A 97 11.09 9.15 23.48
CA LYS A 97 11.55 10.55 23.41
C LYS A 97 11.33 11.22 22.05
N TYR A 98 10.91 10.47 21.03
CA TYR A 98 10.77 10.95 19.66
C TYR A 98 9.34 10.78 19.14
N PRO A 99 8.88 11.64 18.21
CA PRO A 99 7.57 11.48 17.61
C PRO A 99 7.48 10.14 16.89
N SER A 100 6.42 9.38 17.14
CA SER A 100 6.17 8.11 16.44
C SER A 100 6.07 8.38 14.93
N LYS A 101 6.93 7.71 14.14
CA LYS A 101 6.84 7.74 12.67
C LYS A 101 5.44 7.26 12.27
N PRO A 102 4.74 7.94 11.33
CA PRO A 102 3.45 7.46 10.85
C PRO A 102 3.64 6.10 10.19
N SER A 103 3.01 5.06 10.75
CA SER A 103 3.13 3.70 10.22
C SER A 103 2.57 3.66 8.80
N GLN A 104 3.42 3.32 7.83
CA GLN A 104 3.00 3.05 6.46
C GLN A 104 2.11 1.79 6.46
N LEU A 105 0.79 2.01 6.56
CA LEU A 105 -0.26 0.97 6.51
C LEU A 105 0.02 -0.24 7.43
N GLY A 106 0.63 0.02 8.59
CA GLY A 106 1.01 -1.00 9.57
C GLY A 106 -0.12 -1.35 10.54
N LYS A 107 -0.07 -2.57 11.10
CA LYS A 107 -1.03 -3.05 12.10
C LYS A 107 -1.11 -2.08 13.28
N THR A 108 -2.32 -1.82 13.78
CA THR A 108 -2.52 -0.93 14.93
C THR A 108 -1.92 -1.55 16.20
N ARG A 109 -1.55 -0.71 17.20
CA ARG A 109 -1.08 -1.21 18.50
C ARG A 109 -2.06 -2.17 19.18
N ALA A 110 -3.36 -2.05 18.91
CA ALA A 110 -4.39 -2.96 19.41
C ALA A 110 -4.35 -4.32 18.69
N GLN A 111 -4.20 -4.32 17.36
CA GLN A 111 -4.03 -5.55 16.56
C GLN A 111 -2.75 -6.31 16.96
N VAL A 112 -1.63 -5.62 17.11
CA VAL A 112 -0.36 -6.24 17.55
C VAL A 112 -0.48 -6.85 18.95
N ARG A 113 -1.25 -6.24 19.86
CA ARG A 113 -1.53 -6.83 21.19
C ARG A 113 -2.40 -8.08 21.09
N ALA A 114 -3.48 -8.03 20.30
CA ALA A 114 -4.35 -9.19 20.09
C ALA A 114 -3.60 -10.38 19.47
N GLU A 115 -2.72 -10.13 18.48
CA GLU A 115 -1.86 -11.15 17.87
C GLU A 115 -0.85 -11.73 18.87
N LEU A 116 -0.24 -10.90 19.72
CA LEU A 116 0.68 -11.37 20.76
C LEU A 116 -0.05 -12.21 21.83
N GLU A 117 -1.24 -11.77 22.26
CA GLU A 117 -2.10 -12.52 23.18
C GLU A 117 -2.54 -13.87 22.57
N GLU A 118 -2.84 -13.91 21.28
CA GLU A 118 -3.13 -15.15 20.56
C GLU A 118 -1.92 -16.07 20.43
N ALA A 119 -0.74 -15.55 20.11
CA ALA A 119 0.51 -16.33 20.05
C ALA A 119 0.86 -16.93 21.42
N ILE A 120 0.69 -16.17 22.50
CA ILE A 120 0.85 -16.65 23.89
C ILE A 120 -0.20 -17.73 24.20
N ARG A 121 -1.47 -17.48 23.91
CA ARG A 121 -2.59 -18.42 24.17
C ARG A 121 -2.45 -19.75 23.43
N THR A 122 -1.93 -19.72 22.20
CA THR A 122 -1.75 -20.91 21.34
C THR A 122 -0.38 -21.56 21.49
N GLY A 123 0.53 -20.95 22.25
CA GLY A 123 1.92 -21.38 22.41
C GLY A 123 2.75 -21.26 21.12
N ASP A 124 2.32 -20.42 20.16
CA ASP A 124 3.03 -20.14 18.90
C ASP A 124 4.23 -19.18 19.07
N MET A 125 4.70 -19.05 20.31
CA MET A 125 5.92 -18.35 20.71
C MET A 125 7.10 -19.33 20.68
N PHE A 126 8.28 -18.86 20.26
CA PHE A 126 9.51 -19.66 20.38
C PHE A 126 9.86 -19.93 21.85
N ALA A 127 10.32 -21.15 22.13
CA ALA A 127 10.89 -21.51 23.41
C ALA A 127 12.26 -20.83 23.59
N VAL A 128 12.63 -20.54 24.85
CA VAL A 128 13.95 -20.01 25.17
C VAL A 128 14.99 -21.13 25.02
N GLY A 129 15.89 -21.01 24.07
CA GLY A 129 16.98 -21.96 23.80
C GLY A 129 17.30 -22.09 22.30
N GLU A 130 18.28 -22.92 21.97
CA GLU A 130 18.79 -23.08 20.59
C GLU A 130 17.93 -24.00 19.71
N ALA A 131 16.97 -24.72 20.28
CA ALA A 131 16.19 -25.74 19.57
C ALA A 131 15.28 -25.19 18.46
N GLY A 132 14.98 -23.89 18.45
CA GLY A 132 14.08 -23.26 17.48
C GLY A 132 12.61 -23.73 17.56
N LEU A 133 12.27 -24.55 18.55
CA LEU A 133 10.92 -25.10 18.76
C LEU A 133 9.99 -24.07 19.43
N LYS A 134 8.68 -24.27 19.24
CA LYS A 134 7.64 -23.45 19.85
C LYS A 134 7.20 -24.00 21.21
N LEU A 135 6.62 -23.13 22.05
CA LEU A 135 6.15 -23.50 23.39
C LEU A 135 5.07 -24.60 23.35
N ASN A 136 4.21 -24.60 22.33
CA ASN A 136 3.21 -25.65 22.11
C ASN A 136 3.80 -27.00 21.64
N GLU A 137 4.97 -26.99 20.99
CA GLU A 137 5.67 -28.22 20.57
C GLU A 137 6.38 -28.88 21.76
N ILE A 138 7.01 -28.09 22.64
CA ILE A 138 7.70 -28.62 23.84
C ILE A 138 6.76 -28.91 25.02
N HIS A 139 5.63 -28.23 25.13
CA HIS A 139 4.67 -28.39 26.22
C HIS A 139 3.22 -28.49 25.70
N PRO A 140 2.88 -29.46 24.84
CA PRO A 140 1.56 -29.54 24.19
C PRO A 140 0.40 -29.64 25.17
N SER A 141 0.61 -30.17 26.38
CA SER A 141 -0.39 -30.24 27.45
C SER A 141 -0.72 -28.90 28.12
N LYS A 142 0.06 -27.84 27.88
CA LYS A 142 -0.17 -26.49 28.44
C LYS A 142 -0.93 -25.55 27.50
N TYR A 143 -1.16 -25.96 26.25
CA TYR A 143 -1.75 -25.14 25.20
C TYR A 143 -2.95 -25.84 24.57
N PRO A 144 -3.94 -25.11 24.03
CA PRO A 144 -5.06 -25.71 23.31
C PRO A 144 -4.54 -26.49 22.11
N SER A 145 -5.00 -27.72 21.92
CA SER A 145 -4.65 -28.54 20.76
C SER A 145 -5.01 -27.79 19.48
N LYS A 146 -4.03 -27.56 18.61
CA LYS A 146 -4.27 -26.94 17.30
C LYS A 146 -5.26 -27.82 16.53
N PRO A 147 -6.34 -27.28 15.94
CA PRO A 147 -7.23 -28.07 15.13
C PRO A 147 -6.42 -28.73 14.02
N ALA A 148 -6.58 -30.04 13.86
CA ALA A 148 -5.95 -30.76 12.77
C ALA A 148 -6.39 -30.12 11.45
N GLN A 149 -5.43 -29.52 10.71
CA GLN A 149 -5.75 -29.04 9.39
C GLN A 149 -6.09 -30.26 8.54
N VAL A 150 -7.32 -30.27 8.01
CA VAL A 150 -7.81 -31.36 7.16
C VAL A 150 -7.03 -31.32 5.85
N GLY A 151 -5.89 -32.01 5.85
CA GLY A 151 -5.06 -32.18 4.67
C GLY A 151 -5.82 -32.95 3.60
N LYS A 152 -5.62 -32.58 2.33
CA LYS A 152 -6.22 -33.29 1.20
C LYS A 152 -5.89 -34.77 1.26
N THR A 153 -6.88 -35.63 1.07
CA THR A 153 -6.64 -37.08 1.06
C THR A 153 -5.77 -37.48 -0.13
N ARG A 154 -5.02 -38.58 -0.03
CA ARG A 154 -4.22 -39.09 -1.16
C ARG A 154 -5.07 -39.34 -2.41
N ALA A 155 -6.32 -39.80 -2.22
CA ALA A 155 -7.28 -40.01 -3.31
C ALA A 155 -7.69 -38.67 -3.96
N GLN A 156 -8.01 -37.66 -3.15
CA GLN A 156 -8.31 -36.30 -3.61
C GLN A 156 -7.16 -35.71 -4.43
N VAL A 157 -5.92 -35.78 -3.92
CA VAL A 157 -4.73 -35.27 -4.63
C VAL A 157 -4.51 -36.00 -5.97
N GLN A 158 -4.70 -37.32 -6.00
CA GLN A 158 -4.58 -38.10 -7.24
C GLN A 158 -5.66 -37.74 -8.27
N ALA A 159 -6.90 -37.52 -7.82
CA ALA A 159 -8.01 -37.13 -8.67
C ALA A 159 -7.82 -35.72 -9.24
N GLU A 160 -7.49 -34.73 -8.41
CA GLU A 160 -7.16 -33.36 -8.84
C GLU A 160 -5.99 -33.35 -9.85
N LEU A 161 -4.93 -34.11 -9.58
CA LEU A 161 -3.76 -34.22 -10.48
C LEU A 161 -4.13 -34.87 -11.82
N SER A 162 -4.96 -35.92 -11.81
CA SER A 162 -5.42 -36.57 -13.04
C SER A 162 -6.29 -35.64 -13.90
N GLU A 163 -7.10 -34.80 -13.27
CA GLU A 163 -7.94 -33.81 -13.94
C GLU A 163 -7.10 -32.65 -14.50
N ALA A 164 -6.10 -32.17 -13.73
CA ALA A 164 -5.14 -31.18 -14.20
C ALA A 164 -4.32 -31.68 -15.40
N LYS A 165 -3.98 -32.98 -15.43
CA LYS A 165 -3.39 -33.64 -16.63
C LYS A 165 -4.35 -33.62 -17.82
N ARG A 166 -5.60 -34.03 -17.62
CA ARG A 166 -6.64 -34.10 -18.67
C ARG A 166 -6.93 -32.73 -19.29
N LEU A 167 -6.91 -31.68 -18.46
CA LEU A 167 -7.15 -30.30 -18.86
C LEU A 167 -5.90 -29.58 -19.40
N GLY A 168 -4.72 -30.23 -19.41
CA GLY A 168 -3.47 -29.64 -19.91
C GLY A 168 -2.89 -28.53 -19.02
N LEU A 169 -3.34 -28.44 -17.75
CA LEU A 169 -2.96 -27.39 -16.80
C LEU A 169 -1.56 -27.60 -16.18
N LEU A 170 -0.96 -28.76 -16.42
CA LEU A 170 0.39 -29.10 -15.96
C LEU A 170 1.39 -28.99 -17.12
N LYS A 171 2.48 -28.23 -16.91
CA LYS A 171 3.65 -28.21 -17.79
C LYS A 171 4.66 -29.25 -17.30
N PHE A 172 5.19 -30.05 -18.23
CA PHE A 172 6.12 -31.16 -17.95
C PHE A 172 7.55 -30.91 -18.48
N SER A 173 7.86 -29.68 -18.90
CA SER A 173 9.13 -29.32 -19.54
C SER A 173 9.75 -28.08 -18.88
N ASP A 174 11.05 -28.14 -18.61
CA ASP A 174 11.81 -27.19 -17.76
C ASP A 174 12.07 -25.81 -18.39
N SER A 175 11.29 -25.40 -19.38
CA SER A 175 11.64 -24.29 -20.28
C SER A 175 11.36 -22.89 -19.76
N GLU A 176 10.46 -22.73 -18.78
CA GLU A 176 10.14 -21.42 -18.20
C GLU A 176 9.57 -21.60 -16.78
N TYR A 177 10.21 -20.97 -15.79
CA TYR A 177 9.76 -20.92 -14.39
C TYR A 177 9.78 -19.45 -13.91
N PRO A 178 8.82 -19.01 -13.07
CA PRO A 178 7.85 -19.81 -12.35
C PRO A 178 6.49 -19.97 -13.07
N VAL A 179 5.85 -21.13 -12.85
CA VAL A 179 4.42 -21.31 -13.14
C VAL A 179 3.62 -20.51 -12.13
N VAL A 180 2.86 -19.51 -12.60
CA VAL A 180 1.92 -18.76 -11.76
C VAL A 180 0.73 -19.67 -11.44
N TYR A 181 0.52 -19.95 -10.15
CA TYR A 181 -0.71 -20.60 -9.69
C TYR A 181 -1.86 -19.58 -9.75
N GLU A 182 -2.69 -19.68 -10.79
CA GLU A 182 -3.93 -18.93 -10.88
C GLU A 182 -5.03 -19.68 -10.09
N PRO A 183 -5.66 -19.09 -9.07
CA PRO A 183 -6.55 -19.80 -8.15
C PRO A 183 -7.76 -20.42 -8.87
N GLU A 184 -8.24 -19.78 -9.94
CA GLU A 184 -9.31 -20.26 -10.82
C GLU A 184 -9.04 -21.68 -11.38
N LEU A 185 -7.77 -22.02 -11.65
CA LEU A 185 -7.37 -23.35 -12.12
C LEU A 185 -7.57 -24.42 -11.03
N GLY A 186 -7.38 -24.04 -9.77
CA GLY A 186 -7.61 -24.90 -8.61
C GLY A 186 -9.09 -25.25 -8.45
N ASP A 187 -9.98 -24.29 -8.65
CA ASP A 187 -11.43 -24.50 -8.55
C ASP A 187 -11.99 -25.39 -9.66
N GLN A 188 -11.34 -25.46 -10.84
CA GLN A 188 -11.74 -26.38 -11.90
C GLN A 188 -11.48 -27.86 -11.57
N ILE A 189 -10.42 -28.16 -10.80
CA ILE A 189 -10.01 -29.54 -10.47
C ILE A 189 -10.49 -30.01 -9.09
N ARG A 190 -10.69 -29.07 -8.14
CA ARG A 190 -11.17 -29.31 -6.78
C ARG A 190 -12.44 -30.18 -6.66
N PRO A 191 -13.53 -30.00 -7.43
CA PRO A 191 -14.73 -30.84 -7.29
C PRO A 191 -14.50 -32.31 -7.67
N THR A 192 -13.51 -32.59 -8.53
CA THR A 192 -13.10 -33.97 -8.85
C THR A 192 -12.31 -34.59 -7.70
N GLY A 193 -11.54 -33.78 -6.97
CA GLY A 193 -10.89 -34.14 -5.72
C GLY A 193 -11.87 -34.47 -4.59
N GLU A 194 -12.85 -33.59 -4.35
CA GLU A 194 -13.88 -33.74 -3.33
C GLU A 194 -14.70 -35.03 -3.55
N ARG A 195 -15.18 -35.27 -4.79
CA ARG A 195 -15.90 -36.50 -5.17
C ARG A 195 -15.08 -37.78 -4.92
N ALA A 196 -13.76 -37.74 -5.14
CA ALA A 196 -12.89 -38.89 -4.90
C ALA A 196 -12.66 -39.17 -3.40
N ALA A 197 -12.73 -38.14 -2.54
CA ALA A 197 -12.74 -38.33 -1.09
C ALA A 197 -14.05 -39.00 -0.64
N ASP A 198 -15.20 -38.49 -1.10
CA ASP A 198 -16.53 -39.00 -0.76
C ASP A 198 -16.71 -40.47 -1.16
N MET A 199 -16.31 -40.84 -2.38
CA MET A 199 -16.39 -42.23 -2.86
C MET A 199 -15.60 -43.19 -1.97
N LYS A 200 -14.47 -42.77 -1.41
CA LYS A 200 -13.68 -43.63 -0.52
C LYS A 200 -14.35 -43.82 0.84
N VAL A 201 -15.04 -42.79 1.34
CA VAL A 201 -15.84 -42.85 2.58
C VAL A 201 -17.05 -43.78 2.39
N VAL A 202 -17.77 -43.67 1.27
CA VAL A 202 -18.91 -44.57 0.96
C VAL A 202 -18.48 -46.03 0.86
N GLN A 203 -17.33 -46.33 0.24
CA GLN A 203 -16.79 -47.69 0.17
C GLN A 203 -16.34 -48.28 1.52
N LEU A 204 -15.99 -47.42 2.49
CA LEU A 204 -15.60 -47.84 3.85
C LEU A 204 -16.80 -48.10 4.78
N ILE A 205 -17.99 -47.59 4.43
CA ILE A 205 -19.24 -47.79 5.20
C ILE A 205 -20.02 -49.05 4.71
N GLN A 206 -19.59 -49.65 3.59
CA GLN A 206 -20.23 -50.81 2.94
C GLN A 206 -19.43 -52.12 3.13
N GLN A 207 -18.66 -52.23 4.22
CA GLN A 207 -17.93 -53.43 4.66
C GLN A 207 -18.19 -53.69 6.16
#